data_AF-A0A2V9QU50-F1
#
_entry.id   AF-A0A2V9QU50-F1
#
_cell.length_a   1.000
_cell.length_b   1.000
_cell.length_c   1.000
_cell.angle_alpha   90.00
_cell.angle_beta   90.00
_cell.angle_gamma   90.00
#
_symmetry.space_group_name_H-M   'P 1'
#
loop_
_entity.id
_entity.type
_entity.pdbx_description
1 polymer ?
#
loop_
_entity_poly.entity_id
_entity_poly.type
_entity_poly.pdbx_seq_one_letter_code
_entity_poly.pdbx_strand_id
1 'polypeptide(L)'
;MRIFLFLVPFLIVTVSFADQPATKPANTTILPDVFAGWKIAKPAQTSKNPTIADSTNAGVLKEYGFTDFAGAIYTRDDGRKLTIKAARFEDASGAYGALTFYRMPQMLSENIGDEGYSLNERILFYRGNVLIDAVFQQLSAMSAAELRELSDDLPKPVGNNSNLPRLRDYLPKDSLAKNSLRYVIGPSALGKIDAPIPSQYIDFSKGAEVVLGNYNLPGTPATLMLVGYPTPQIAADELTQVQSASQGHQLGDQQLEFRRTGPILAIVAGAASSSDAKSLLASVNYDADVTWNQNTYSSRRDNPAHLIVEVIVLAGIVCGLSVVAGIAFGGFRLAVKRFFPNKVFDRPEQMEIIALHLSDRSQKQNDSP
;
A
#
# COMPACT_ATOMS: atom_id res chain seq x y z
N MET A 1 40.98 -64.98 0.04
CA MET A 1 39.77 -64.94 0.90
C MET A 1 39.10 -63.59 0.67
N ARG A 2 37.89 -63.61 0.10
CA ARG A 2 37.26 -62.48 -0.59
C ARG A 2 36.44 -61.60 0.36
N ILE A 3 36.61 -60.30 0.15
CA ILE A 3 35.88 -59.12 0.59
C ILE A 3 34.35 -59.31 0.55
N PHE A 4 33.64 -58.86 1.59
CA PHE A 4 32.31 -58.25 1.46
C PHE A 4 32.14 -57.12 2.47
N LEU A 5 32.32 -55.91 1.95
CA LEU A 5 32.09 -54.61 2.55
C LEU A 5 30.57 -54.34 2.50
N PHE A 6 29.90 -54.22 3.64
CA PHE A 6 28.52 -53.74 3.71
C PHE A 6 28.53 -52.21 3.57
N LEU A 7 28.14 -51.71 2.40
CA LEU A 7 28.03 -50.28 2.13
C LEU A 7 26.54 -49.90 2.14
N VAL A 8 26.12 -49.26 3.23
CA VAL A 8 24.82 -48.61 3.39
C VAL A 8 24.85 -47.28 2.63
N PRO A 9 23.91 -46.98 1.71
CA PRO A 9 23.86 -45.66 1.10
C PRO A 9 23.11 -44.73 2.07
N PHE A 10 23.85 -43.90 2.79
CA PHE A 10 23.30 -42.79 3.54
C PHE A 10 23.04 -41.65 2.55
N LEU A 11 21.77 -41.42 2.22
CA LEU A 11 21.33 -40.32 1.37
C LEU A 11 21.43 -39.01 2.17
N ILE A 12 22.53 -38.28 2.00
CA ILE A 12 22.69 -36.93 2.58
C ILE A 12 21.88 -35.96 1.71
N VAL A 13 20.72 -35.54 2.23
CA VAL A 13 19.96 -34.41 1.69
C VAL A 13 20.64 -33.13 2.16
N THR A 14 21.38 -32.47 1.27
CA THR A 14 21.89 -31.12 1.49
C THR A 14 20.72 -30.14 1.34
N VAL A 15 20.19 -29.66 2.47
CA VAL A 15 19.25 -28.54 2.50
C VAL A 15 20.07 -27.26 2.29
N SER A 16 20.09 -26.74 1.06
CA SER A 16 20.56 -25.39 0.80
C SER A 16 19.62 -24.41 1.50
N PHE A 17 20.06 -23.84 2.62
CA PHE A 17 19.41 -22.65 3.17
C PHE A 17 19.61 -21.51 2.16
N ALA A 18 18.55 -21.21 1.42
CA ALA A 18 18.47 -19.97 0.67
C ALA A 18 18.52 -18.82 1.68
N ASP A 19 19.53 -17.98 1.56
CA ASP A 19 19.70 -16.75 2.31
C ASP A 19 18.45 -15.89 2.05
N GLN A 20 17.52 -15.87 3.01
CA GLN A 20 16.40 -14.93 2.95
C GLN A 20 16.99 -13.53 3.05
N PRO A 21 16.68 -12.61 2.12
CA PRO A 21 17.05 -11.22 2.33
C PRO A 21 16.42 -10.79 3.66
N ALA A 22 17.26 -10.37 4.60
CA ALA A 22 16.82 -9.88 5.90
C ALA A 22 15.75 -8.81 5.67
N THR A 23 14.49 -9.14 5.96
CA THR A 23 13.43 -8.15 6.08
C THR A 23 13.85 -7.17 7.16
N LYS A 24 14.30 -5.98 6.73
CA LYS A 24 14.56 -4.82 7.60
C LYS A 24 13.37 -4.76 8.57
N PRO A 25 13.56 -4.83 9.90
CA PRO A 25 12.45 -4.77 10.83
C PRO A 25 11.65 -3.50 10.54
N ALA A 26 10.32 -3.60 10.52
CA ALA A 26 9.46 -2.45 10.35
C ALA A 26 9.79 -1.44 11.45
N ASN A 27 10.48 -0.36 11.09
CA ASN A 27 10.86 0.69 12.02
C ASN A 27 9.57 1.25 12.66
N THR A 28 9.40 1.01 13.96
CA THR A 28 8.31 1.56 14.78
C THR A 28 8.50 3.06 15.04
N THR A 29 9.69 3.59 14.77
CA THR A 29 10.04 5.01 14.91
C THR A 29 9.97 5.69 13.55
N ILE A 30 9.26 6.82 13.46
CA ILE A 30 9.10 7.60 12.22
C ILE A 30 10.46 8.12 11.71
N LEU A 31 11.33 8.54 12.63
CA LEU A 31 12.62 9.15 12.33
C LEU A 31 13.77 8.22 12.73
N PRO A 32 14.78 8.00 11.87
CA PRO A 32 15.95 7.20 12.19
C PRO A 32 16.91 7.94 13.14
N ASP A 33 17.64 7.22 13.97
CA ASP A 33 18.62 7.83 14.89
C ASP A 33 19.82 8.45 14.17
N VAL A 34 20.18 7.90 12.99
CA VAL A 34 21.29 8.35 12.15
C VAL A 34 20.89 8.25 10.68
N PHE A 35 21.25 9.25 9.87
CA PHE A 35 21.13 9.22 8.40
C PHE A 35 22.13 10.20 7.79
N ALA A 36 22.74 9.91 6.64
CA ALA A 36 23.61 10.84 5.89
C ALA A 36 24.69 11.60 6.72
N GLY A 37 25.18 10.98 7.81
CA GLY A 37 26.14 11.60 8.75
C GLY A 37 25.52 12.51 9.83
N TRP A 38 24.21 12.71 9.83
CA TRP A 38 23.42 13.35 10.89
C TRP A 38 23.12 12.34 12.01
N LYS A 39 23.35 12.73 13.26
CA LYS A 39 23.05 11.93 14.45
C LYS A 39 22.08 12.68 15.34
N ILE A 40 21.09 11.99 15.88
CA ILE A 40 20.11 12.59 16.76
C ILE A 40 20.78 13.10 18.05
N ALA A 41 20.59 14.37 18.40
CA ALA A 41 21.25 14.98 19.56
C ALA A 41 20.59 14.58 20.89
N LYS A 42 19.28 14.30 20.85
CA LYS A 42 18.44 13.86 21.97
C LYS A 42 17.34 12.92 21.44
N PRO A 43 16.77 12.03 22.26
CA PRO A 43 15.65 11.19 21.82
C PRO A 43 14.53 12.02 21.17
N ALA A 44 13.99 11.53 20.05
CA ALA A 44 12.94 12.23 19.33
C ALA A 44 11.72 12.45 20.24
N GLN A 45 11.18 13.67 20.23
CA GLN A 45 9.92 13.97 20.89
C GLN A 45 8.79 13.37 20.07
N THR A 46 8.14 12.35 20.61
CA THR A 46 6.99 11.71 19.97
C THR A 46 5.68 12.12 20.62
N SER A 47 4.61 12.26 19.84
CA SER A 47 3.28 12.59 20.35
C SER A 47 2.19 12.14 19.38
N LYS A 48 1.04 11.72 19.91
CA LYS A 48 -0.19 11.49 19.13
C LYS A 48 -1.14 12.69 19.17
N ASN A 49 -0.75 13.77 19.85
CA ASN A 49 -1.55 14.98 19.94
C ASN A 49 -1.16 15.97 18.82
N PRO A 50 -2.07 16.31 17.88
CA PRO A 50 -1.77 17.22 16.77
C PRO A 50 -1.36 18.61 17.24
N THR A 51 -1.80 19.06 18.43
CA THR A 51 -1.42 20.36 19.01
C THR A 51 0.09 20.43 19.31
N ILE A 52 0.76 19.30 19.52
CA ILE A 52 2.22 19.25 19.70
C ILE A 52 2.96 19.42 18.36
N ALA A 53 2.37 18.94 17.26
CA ALA A 53 2.94 19.11 15.93
C ALA A 53 2.80 20.57 15.44
N ASP A 54 1.58 21.11 15.52
CA ASP A 54 1.26 22.52 15.27
C ASP A 54 0.01 22.92 16.07
N SER A 55 0.17 23.78 17.07
CA SER A 55 -0.94 24.27 17.90
C SER A 55 -1.90 25.18 17.14
N THR A 56 -1.45 25.86 16.11
CA THR A 56 -2.25 26.82 15.31
C THR A 56 -3.15 26.08 14.34
N ASN A 57 -2.64 25.00 13.76
CA ASN A 57 -3.30 24.23 12.70
C ASN A 57 -3.67 22.80 13.14
N ALA A 58 -3.81 22.56 14.46
CA ALA A 58 -4.15 21.25 15.00
C ALA A 58 -5.45 20.67 14.42
N GLY A 59 -6.45 21.53 14.18
CA GLY A 59 -7.72 21.14 13.54
C GLY A 59 -7.51 20.65 12.10
N VAL A 60 -6.67 21.35 11.34
CA VAL A 60 -6.29 20.98 9.96
C VAL A 60 -5.56 19.64 9.94
N LEU A 61 -4.60 19.43 10.83
CA LEU A 61 -3.88 18.16 10.95
C LEU A 61 -4.83 17.00 11.29
N LYS A 62 -5.77 17.23 12.21
CA LYS A 62 -6.79 16.22 12.58
C LYS A 62 -7.68 15.87 11.40
N GLU A 63 -8.10 16.85 10.61
CA GLU A 63 -8.90 16.62 9.39
C GLU A 63 -8.15 15.76 8.37
N TYR A 64 -6.85 15.99 8.20
CA TYR A 64 -6.00 15.17 7.32
C TYR A 64 -5.69 13.76 7.85
N GLY A 65 -6.27 13.32 8.97
CA GLY A 65 -6.04 11.98 9.52
C GLY A 65 -4.69 11.84 10.23
N PHE A 66 -4.22 12.89 10.92
CA PHE A 66 -3.00 12.84 11.73
C PHE A 66 -3.02 11.67 12.73
N THR A 67 -1.95 10.86 12.72
CA THR A 67 -1.80 9.69 13.60
C THR A 67 -0.77 9.95 14.69
N ASP A 68 0.44 10.37 14.32
CA ASP A 68 1.49 10.72 15.27
C ASP A 68 2.56 11.65 14.68
N PHE A 69 3.37 12.19 15.58
CA PHE A 69 4.42 13.14 15.34
C PHE A 69 5.73 12.66 15.95
N ALA A 70 6.83 12.99 15.28
CA ALA A 70 8.19 12.87 15.81
C ALA A 70 8.97 14.15 15.48
N GLY A 71 9.48 14.83 16.51
CA GLY A 71 10.36 16.00 16.39
C GLY A 71 11.75 15.69 16.91
N ALA A 72 12.78 15.98 16.13
CA ALA A 72 14.16 15.70 16.49
C ALA A 72 15.10 16.82 16.06
N ILE A 73 16.17 17.01 16.84
CA ILE A 73 17.31 17.86 16.46
C ILE A 73 18.47 16.93 16.17
N TYR A 74 18.98 17.01 14.95
CA TYR A 74 20.17 16.30 14.51
C TYR A 74 21.39 17.22 14.55
N THR A 75 22.52 16.64 14.89
CA THR A 75 23.83 17.26 14.85
C THR A 75 24.75 16.46 13.95
N ARG A 76 25.57 17.17 13.19
CA ARG A 76 26.64 16.56 12.40
C ARG A 76 27.98 16.77 13.09
N ASP A 77 28.98 15.96 12.75
CA ASP A 77 30.33 16.02 13.33
C ASP A 77 31.01 17.40 13.11
N ASP A 78 30.57 18.19 12.13
CA ASP A 78 31.02 19.57 11.87
C ASP A 78 30.31 20.65 12.72
N GLY A 79 29.43 20.24 13.63
CA GLY A 79 28.70 21.13 14.55
C GLY A 79 27.41 21.72 13.98
N ARG A 80 27.08 21.50 12.70
CA ARG A 80 25.81 21.97 12.12
C ARG A 80 24.63 21.26 12.76
N LYS A 81 23.49 21.95 12.77
CA LYS A 81 22.22 21.46 13.32
C LYS A 81 21.14 21.42 12.25
N LEU A 82 20.28 20.42 12.36
CA LEU A 82 19.11 20.20 11.52
C LEU A 82 17.92 19.85 12.41
N THR A 83 16.87 20.65 12.37
CA THR A 83 15.63 20.36 13.09
C THR A 83 14.66 19.71 12.13
N ILE A 84 14.17 18.51 12.47
CA ILE A 84 13.19 17.79 11.66
C ILE A 84 11.91 17.61 12.49
N LYS A 85 10.79 17.95 11.86
CA LYS A 85 9.44 17.64 12.32
C LYS A 85 8.82 16.66 11.32
N ALA A 86 8.47 15.48 11.79
CA ALA A 86 7.76 14.47 11.02
C ALA A 86 6.34 14.34 11.55
N ALA A 87 5.35 14.43 10.66
CA ALA A 87 3.95 14.15 10.97
C ALA A 87 3.48 13.01 10.07
N ARG A 88 2.96 11.95 10.67
CA ARG A 88 2.38 10.81 9.96
C ARG A 88 0.86 10.93 9.93
N PHE A 89 0.29 10.52 8.82
CA PHE A 89 -1.14 10.52 8.54
C PHE A 89 -1.64 9.10 8.27
N GLU A 90 -2.95 8.90 8.27
CA GLU A 90 -3.56 7.60 7.99
C GLU A 90 -3.24 7.09 6.57
N ASP A 91 -3.17 8.00 5.60
CA ASP A 91 -2.90 7.72 4.19
C ASP A 91 -2.05 8.81 3.51
N ALA A 92 -1.71 8.58 2.24
CA ALA A 92 -0.97 9.51 1.40
C ALA A 92 -1.76 10.78 1.07
N SER A 93 -3.09 10.71 1.04
CA SER A 93 -3.97 11.87 0.80
C SER A 93 -3.85 12.90 1.92
N GLY A 94 -3.80 12.46 3.17
CA GLY A 94 -3.58 13.30 4.34
C GLY A 94 -2.22 13.99 4.33
N ALA A 95 -1.15 13.25 4.03
CA ALA A 95 0.20 13.81 3.92
C ALA A 95 0.34 14.79 2.75
N TYR A 96 -0.25 14.48 1.60
CA TYR A 96 -0.31 15.36 0.44
C TYR A 96 -1.14 16.63 0.73
N GLY A 97 -2.29 16.50 1.40
CA GLY A 97 -3.10 17.63 1.86
C GLY A 97 -2.29 18.56 2.76
N ALA A 98 -1.63 18.01 3.78
CA ALA A 98 -0.77 18.78 4.66
C ALA A 98 0.42 19.42 3.92
N LEU A 99 1.08 18.73 2.99
CA LEU A 99 2.12 19.31 2.13
C LEU A 99 1.58 20.53 1.39
N THR A 100 0.48 20.36 0.67
CA THR A 100 -0.09 21.45 -0.11
C THR A 100 -0.61 22.57 0.80
N PHE A 101 -0.99 22.31 2.04
CA PHE A 101 -1.37 23.34 3.00
C PHE A 101 -0.17 24.17 3.48
N TYR A 102 0.93 23.52 3.89
CA TYR A 102 2.12 24.22 4.44
C TYR A 102 3.06 24.77 3.36
N ARG A 103 2.92 24.35 2.10
CA ARG A 103 3.72 24.85 0.98
C ARG A 103 3.46 26.34 0.74
N MET A 104 4.52 27.12 0.63
CA MET A 104 4.43 28.53 0.29
C MET A 104 4.62 28.76 -1.22
N PRO A 105 3.94 29.75 -1.84
CA PRO A 105 4.05 30.00 -3.29
C PRO A 105 5.49 30.20 -3.78
N GLN A 106 6.34 30.84 -2.98
CA GLN A 106 7.74 31.14 -3.29
C GLN A 106 8.71 29.97 -3.16
N MET A 107 8.26 28.80 -2.68
CA MET A 107 9.15 27.63 -2.56
C MET A 107 9.58 27.10 -3.93
N LEU A 108 10.80 26.60 -4.03
CA LEU A 108 11.32 25.94 -5.23
C LEU A 108 11.06 24.44 -5.13
N SER A 109 10.73 23.81 -6.26
CA SER A 109 10.51 22.36 -6.29
C SER A 109 11.86 21.62 -6.19
N GLU A 110 11.90 20.61 -5.33
CA GLU A 110 13.06 19.77 -5.07
C GLU A 110 12.71 18.31 -5.32
N ASN A 111 13.68 17.55 -5.84
CA ASN A 111 13.54 16.10 -6.00
C ASN A 111 13.91 15.40 -4.68
N ILE A 112 12.98 15.38 -3.72
CA ILE A 112 13.12 14.76 -2.40
C ILE A 112 11.79 14.08 -2.05
N GLY A 113 11.84 12.82 -1.60
CA GLY A 113 10.63 12.05 -1.31
C GLY A 113 9.80 11.79 -2.56
N ASP A 114 8.48 11.92 -2.42
CA ASP A 114 7.55 11.86 -3.57
C ASP A 114 7.33 13.25 -4.18
N GLU A 115 7.28 14.29 -3.35
CA GLU A 115 7.27 15.70 -3.76
C GLU A 115 7.92 16.56 -2.65
N GLY A 116 8.83 17.45 -3.04
CA GLY A 116 9.58 18.28 -2.11
C GLY A 116 9.70 19.73 -2.57
N TYR A 117 9.89 20.61 -1.59
CA TYR A 117 9.93 22.05 -1.76
C TYR A 117 10.95 22.68 -0.82
N SER A 118 11.73 23.66 -1.29
CA SER A 118 12.71 24.41 -0.50
C SER A 118 12.42 25.90 -0.51
N LEU A 119 12.66 26.57 0.60
CA LEU A 119 12.71 28.03 0.68
C LEU A 119 13.67 28.43 1.80
N ASN A 120 14.75 29.12 1.42
CA ASN A 120 15.86 29.42 2.33
C ASN A 120 16.30 28.12 3.02
N GLU A 121 16.46 28.09 4.33
CA GLU A 121 16.92 26.92 5.08
C GLU A 121 15.83 25.88 5.39
N ARG A 122 14.57 26.12 4.98
CA ARG A 122 13.45 25.21 5.20
C ARG A 122 13.22 24.34 3.96
N ILE A 123 13.13 23.04 4.18
CA ILE A 123 12.75 22.04 3.18
C ILE A 123 11.52 21.29 3.68
N LEU A 124 10.45 21.32 2.90
CA LEU A 124 9.19 20.66 3.15
C LEU A 124 8.98 19.59 2.09
N PHE A 125 8.83 18.33 2.48
CA PHE A 125 8.55 17.25 1.54
C PHE A 125 7.66 16.20 2.19
N TYR A 126 7.06 15.34 1.37
CA TYR A 126 6.37 14.16 1.89
C TYR A 126 6.86 12.89 1.21
N ARG A 127 6.65 11.77 1.88
CA ARG A 127 6.90 10.42 1.37
C ARG A 127 5.82 9.50 1.90
N GLY A 128 5.02 8.94 1.00
CA GLY A 128 3.86 8.13 1.37
C GLY A 128 2.89 8.92 2.25
N ASN A 129 2.70 8.48 3.50
CA ASN A 129 1.82 9.10 4.49
C ASN A 129 2.57 9.94 5.54
N VAL A 130 3.85 10.28 5.31
CA VAL A 130 4.66 11.08 6.24
C VAL A 130 5.03 12.41 5.60
N LEU A 131 4.67 13.51 6.27
CA LEU A 131 5.14 14.86 5.97
C LEU A 131 6.39 15.18 6.81
N ILE A 132 7.40 15.73 6.17
CA ILE A 132 8.63 16.20 6.80
C ILE A 132 8.77 17.71 6.59
N ASP A 133 8.93 18.43 7.70
CA ASP A 133 9.36 19.84 7.73
C ASP A 133 10.75 19.91 8.37
N ALA A 134 11.75 20.15 7.53
CA ALA A 134 13.17 20.17 7.89
C ALA A 134 13.70 21.60 7.82
N VAL A 135 14.36 22.05 8.89
CA VAL A 135 14.97 23.38 8.98
C VAL A 135 16.44 23.22 9.31
N PHE A 136 17.30 23.60 8.37
CA PHE A 136 18.75 23.62 8.58
C PHE A 136 19.15 24.88 9.34
N GLN A 137 20.15 24.78 10.21
CA GLN A 137 20.82 25.97 10.74
C GLN A 137 21.65 26.65 9.64
N GLN A 138 22.22 25.84 8.73
CA GLN A 138 22.98 26.30 7.58
C GLN A 138 22.88 25.27 6.46
N LEU A 139 22.48 25.73 5.27
CA LEU A 139 22.44 24.89 4.08
C LEU A 139 23.83 24.61 3.51
N SER A 140 23.95 23.48 2.84
CA SER A 140 25.10 23.11 2.03
C SER A 140 24.65 22.53 0.70
N ALA A 141 25.56 22.43 -0.27
CA ALA A 141 25.27 21.80 -1.56
C ALA A 141 24.74 20.35 -1.45
N MET A 142 24.99 19.68 -0.32
CA MET A 142 24.58 18.30 -0.06
C MET A 142 23.23 18.17 0.66
N SER A 143 22.66 19.26 1.18
CA SER A 143 21.47 19.22 2.06
C SER A 143 20.26 18.50 1.43
N ALA A 144 20.02 18.71 0.14
CA ALA A 144 18.94 18.01 -0.57
C ALA A 144 19.22 16.51 -0.72
N ALA A 145 20.48 16.10 -0.95
CA ALA A 145 20.85 14.69 -1.05
C ALA A 145 20.73 13.97 0.30
N GLU A 146 21.10 14.63 1.38
CA GLU A 146 20.98 14.11 2.75
C GLU A 146 19.52 13.85 3.13
N LEU A 147 18.60 14.74 2.74
CA LEU A 147 17.18 14.52 2.96
C LEU A 147 16.56 13.45 2.04
N ARG A 148 17.15 13.18 0.86
CA ARG A 148 16.74 12.03 0.05
C ARG A 148 17.05 10.72 0.76
N GLU A 149 18.23 10.62 1.37
CA GLU A 149 18.60 9.43 2.17
C GLU A 149 17.61 9.24 3.35
N LEU A 150 17.28 10.33 4.06
CA LEU A 150 16.22 10.30 5.08
C LEU A 150 14.89 9.77 4.49
N SER A 151 14.49 10.25 3.31
CA SER A 151 13.23 9.88 2.68
C SER A 151 13.13 8.40 2.30
N ASP A 152 14.26 7.71 2.15
CA ASP A 152 14.29 6.28 1.84
C ASP A 152 14.13 5.39 3.09
N ASP A 153 14.44 5.92 4.27
CA ASP A 153 14.26 5.24 5.55
C ASP A 153 12.88 5.49 6.21
N LEU A 154 12.07 6.41 5.66
CA LEU A 154 10.73 6.69 6.17
C LEU A 154 9.77 5.49 5.95
N PRO A 155 8.84 5.25 6.90
CA PRO A 155 7.82 4.24 6.74
C PRO A 155 6.91 4.58 5.56
N LYS A 156 6.52 3.55 4.79
CA LYS A 156 5.63 3.70 3.64
C LYS A 156 4.28 3.04 3.94
N PRO A 157 3.16 3.68 3.58
CA PRO A 157 1.86 3.02 3.64
C PRO A 157 1.84 1.85 2.64
N VAL A 158 0.97 0.88 2.88
CA VAL A 158 0.80 -0.31 2.03
C VAL A 158 -0.57 -0.30 1.37
N GLY A 159 -0.67 -0.88 0.18
CA GLY A 159 -1.93 -0.97 -0.56
C GLY A 159 -2.52 0.40 -0.90
N ASN A 160 -3.84 0.52 -0.77
CA ASN A 160 -4.60 1.70 -1.21
C ASN A 160 -4.25 2.99 -0.45
N ASN A 161 -3.69 2.90 0.76
CA ASN A 161 -3.28 4.06 1.55
C ASN A 161 -2.09 4.82 0.96
N SER A 162 -1.47 4.29 -0.11
CA SER A 162 -0.39 4.97 -0.85
C SER A 162 -0.91 5.79 -2.03
N ASN A 163 -2.18 5.64 -2.40
CA ASN A 163 -2.72 6.30 -3.58
C ASN A 163 -2.98 7.77 -3.29
N LEU A 164 -2.61 8.63 -4.24
CA LEU A 164 -2.88 10.06 -4.16
C LEU A 164 -4.33 10.38 -4.53
N PRO A 165 -4.85 11.54 -4.09
CA PRO A 165 -6.19 11.99 -4.45
C PRO A 165 -6.34 12.16 -5.95
N ARG A 166 -7.24 11.39 -6.56
CA ARG A 166 -7.51 11.46 -8.01
C ARG A 166 -8.07 12.82 -8.44
N LEU A 167 -8.75 13.53 -7.53
CA LEU A 167 -9.36 14.83 -7.84
C LEU A 167 -8.34 15.84 -8.40
N ARG A 168 -7.07 15.73 -7.99
CA ARG A 168 -5.99 16.61 -8.42
C ARG A 168 -5.70 16.51 -9.92
N ASP A 169 -5.94 15.35 -10.51
CA ASP A 169 -5.56 15.07 -11.90
C ASP A 169 -6.53 15.71 -12.90
N TYR A 170 -7.72 16.12 -12.43
CA TYR A 170 -8.71 16.86 -13.22
C TYR A 170 -8.43 18.37 -13.29
N LEU A 171 -7.41 18.88 -12.57
CA LEU A 171 -6.99 20.26 -12.75
C LEU A 171 -6.25 20.43 -14.08
N PRO A 172 -6.70 21.36 -14.94
CA PRO A 172 -5.97 21.74 -16.15
C PRO A 172 -4.56 22.21 -15.81
N LYS A 173 -3.54 21.66 -16.47
CA LYS A 173 -2.14 22.05 -16.21
C LYS A 173 -1.77 23.35 -16.91
N ASP A 174 -2.47 23.67 -17.99
CA ASP A 174 -2.23 24.88 -18.77
C ASP A 174 -2.58 26.12 -17.96
N SER A 175 -1.67 27.09 -17.95
CA SER A 175 -1.82 28.37 -17.21
C SER A 175 -1.97 28.24 -15.69
N LEU A 176 -1.82 27.04 -15.11
CA LEU A 176 -1.81 26.84 -13.66
C LEU A 176 -0.58 27.52 -13.05
N ALA A 177 -0.81 28.42 -12.10
CA ALA A 177 0.25 29.08 -11.36
C ALA A 177 1.03 28.06 -10.53
N LYS A 178 2.36 28.14 -10.59
CA LYS A 178 3.26 27.26 -9.81
C LYS A 178 2.93 27.32 -8.33
N ASN A 179 2.99 26.18 -7.66
CA ASN A 179 2.76 26.02 -6.23
C ASN A 179 1.40 26.49 -5.70
N SER A 180 0.44 26.79 -6.57
CA SER A 180 -0.89 27.27 -6.18
C SER A 180 -1.88 26.17 -5.79
N LEU A 181 -1.62 24.92 -6.20
CA LEU A 181 -2.52 23.79 -5.95
C LEU A 181 -2.69 23.53 -4.44
N ARG A 182 -3.91 23.59 -3.91
CA ARG A 182 -4.23 23.09 -2.57
C ARG A 182 -5.19 21.92 -2.63
N TYR A 183 -4.98 20.93 -1.77
CA TYR A 183 -5.88 19.81 -1.57
C TYR A 183 -6.44 19.85 -0.14
N VAL A 184 -7.75 19.74 -0.02
CA VAL A 184 -8.50 19.97 1.21
C VAL A 184 -9.57 18.91 1.37
N ILE A 185 -9.65 18.32 2.56
CA ILE A 185 -10.63 17.25 2.87
C ILE A 185 -11.56 17.62 4.04
N GLY A 186 -11.49 18.86 4.51
CA GLY A 186 -12.26 19.31 5.67
C GLY A 186 -12.45 20.83 5.75
N PRO A 187 -13.42 21.26 6.57
CA PRO A 187 -13.80 22.66 6.69
C PRO A 187 -12.72 23.54 7.36
N SER A 188 -11.94 23.02 8.31
CA SER A 188 -10.88 23.80 8.97
C SER A 188 -9.76 24.15 8.00
N ALA A 189 -9.35 23.21 7.14
CA ALA A 189 -8.38 23.46 6.10
C ALA A 189 -8.91 24.46 5.06
N LEU A 190 -10.19 24.31 4.65
CA LEU A 190 -10.81 25.24 3.69
C LEU A 190 -10.95 26.66 4.26
N GLY A 191 -11.31 26.80 5.54
CA GLY A 191 -11.45 28.09 6.20
C GLY A 191 -10.13 28.84 6.45
N LYS A 192 -8.99 28.22 6.17
CA LYS A 192 -7.64 28.80 6.31
C LYS A 192 -7.04 29.26 4.97
N ILE A 193 -7.73 29.02 3.88
CA ILE A 193 -7.30 29.38 2.53
C ILE A 193 -8.33 30.29 1.88
N ASP A 194 -7.89 31.10 0.91
CA ASP A 194 -8.76 32.05 0.19
C ASP A 194 -9.61 31.31 -0.87
N ALA A 195 -10.44 30.38 -0.41
CA ALA A 195 -11.32 29.60 -1.27
C ALA A 195 -12.51 30.45 -1.76
N PRO A 196 -12.92 30.31 -3.04
CA PRO A 196 -14.09 31.02 -3.56
C PRO A 196 -15.41 30.67 -2.85
N ILE A 197 -15.55 29.40 -2.45
CA ILE A 197 -16.72 28.91 -1.74
C ILE A 197 -16.33 28.67 -0.27
N PRO A 198 -16.96 29.36 0.69
CA PRO A 198 -16.73 29.13 2.11
C PRO A 198 -17.14 27.71 2.52
N SER A 199 -16.49 27.17 3.56
CA SER A 199 -16.70 25.80 4.03
C SER A 199 -18.12 25.47 4.46
N GLN A 200 -18.91 26.46 4.86
CA GLN A 200 -20.32 26.27 5.26
C GLN A 200 -21.25 25.89 4.09
N TYR A 201 -20.81 26.08 2.85
CA TYR A 201 -21.56 25.74 1.63
C TYR A 201 -21.06 24.44 0.97
N ILE A 202 -20.11 23.75 1.60
CA ILE A 202 -19.60 22.46 1.12
C ILE A 202 -19.83 21.44 2.23
N ASP A 203 -20.65 20.44 1.95
CA ASP A 203 -20.93 19.38 2.90
C ASP A 203 -19.82 18.31 2.91
N PHE A 204 -18.76 18.56 3.70
CA PHE A 204 -17.68 17.60 3.92
C PHE A 204 -18.15 16.30 4.59
N SER A 205 -19.32 16.28 5.25
CA SER A 205 -19.85 15.05 5.86
C SER A 205 -20.29 14.02 4.82
N LYS A 206 -20.53 14.47 3.57
CA LYS A 206 -20.83 13.61 2.42
C LYS A 206 -19.58 13.12 1.69
N GLY A 207 -18.40 13.22 2.29
CA GLY A 207 -17.14 12.78 1.68
C GLY A 207 -16.65 13.72 0.57
N ALA A 208 -16.88 15.03 0.73
CA ALA A 208 -16.40 16.01 -0.23
C ALA A 208 -14.88 16.18 -0.13
N GLU A 209 -14.21 16.15 -1.27
CA GLU A 209 -12.81 16.54 -1.42
C GLU A 209 -12.72 17.80 -2.26
N VAL A 210 -11.79 18.68 -1.93
CA VAL A 210 -11.62 19.97 -2.60
C VAL A 210 -10.20 20.08 -3.12
N VAL A 211 -10.08 20.45 -4.39
CA VAL A 211 -8.81 20.87 -5.00
C VAL A 211 -8.99 22.26 -5.55
N LEU A 212 -7.99 23.12 -5.37
CA LEU A 212 -8.02 24.46 -5.94
C LEU A 212 -6.66 24.89 -6.47
N GLY A 213 -6.68 25.74 -7.49
CA GLY A 213 -5.48 26.24 -8.14
C GLY A 213 -5.73 27.63 -8.74
N ASN A 214 -4.68 28.45 -8.75
CA ASN A 214 -4.73 29.79 -9.33
C ASN A 214 -4.27 29.71 -10.80
N TYR A 215 -4.95 30.38 -11.69
CA TYR A 215 -4.69 30.38 -13.13
C TYR A 215 -4.33 31.78 -13.61
N ASN A 216 -3.24 31.88 -14.36
CA ASN A 216 -2.78 33.11 -14.98
C ASN A 216 -3.32 33.18 -16.41
N LEU A 217 -4.58 33.62 -16.57
CA LEU A 217 -5.21 33.76 -17.88
C LEU A 217 -4.77 35.09 -18.54
N PRO A 218 -4.83 35.21 -19.88
CA PRO A 218 -4.34 36.40 -20.61
C PRO A 218 -4.97 37.73 -20.18
N GLY A 219 -6.21 37.72 -19.65
CA GLY A 219 -6.91 38.92 -19.19
C GLY A 219 -6.71 39.24 -17.72
N THR A 220 -6.91 38.25 -16.83
CA THR A 220 -6.89 38.43 -15.37
C THR A 220 -6.65 37.09 -14.66
N PRO A 221 -6.12 37.08 -13.42
CA PRO A 221 -6.04 35.86 -12.63
C PRO A 221 -7.43 35.31 -12.31
N ALA A 222 -7.53 33.99 -12.28
CA ALA A 222 -8.73 33.25 -11.87
C ALA A 222 -8.36 32.16 -10.87
N THR A 223 -9.31 31.78 -10.02
CA THR A 223 -9.18 30.62 -9.14
C THR A 223 -10.15 29.56 -9.62
N LEU A 224 -9.63 28.38 -9.97
CA LEU A 224 -10.44 27.20 -10.24
C LEU A 224 -10.49 26.35 -8.97
N MET A 225 -11.71 26.04 -8.53
CA MET A 225 -12.00 25.18 -7.40
C MET A 225 -12.80 23.98 -7.91
N LEU A 226 -12.32 22.78 -7.62
CA LEU A 226 -12.99 21.51 -7.89
C LEU A 226 -13.44 20.92 -6.56
N VAL A 227 -14.71 20.53 -6.47
CA VAL A 227 -15.29 19.79 -5.36
C VAL A 227 -15.72 18.42 -5.87
N GLY A 228 -15.03 17.38 -5.45
CA GLY A 228 -15.35 16.00 -5.79
C GLY A 228 -16.23 15.38 -4.70
N TYR A 229 -17.32 14.73 -5.12
CA TYR A 229 -18.20 13.97 -4.22
C TYR A 229 -18.14 12.48 -4.53
N PRO A 230 -18.57 11.59 -3.60
CA PRO A 230 -18.56 10.15 -3.86
C PRO A 230 -19.51 9.71 -4.99
N THR A 231 -20.58 10.46 -5.24
CA THR A 231 -21.57 10.13 -6.29
C THR A 231 -21.99 11.35 -7.12
N PRO A 232 -22.35 11.16 -8.40
CA PRO A 232 -22.88 12.24 -9.24
C PRO A 232 -24.18 12.85 -8.73
N GLN A 233 -24.99 12.09 -7.97
CA GLN A 233 -26.25 12.56 -7.40
C GLN A 233 -25.99 13.60 -6.31
N ILE A 234 -25.06 13.30 -5.38
CA ILE A 234 -24.65 14.26 -4.35
C ILE A 234 -24.12 15.53 -5.01
N ALA A 235 -23.24 15.40 -6.02
CA ALA A 235 -22.70 16.55 -6.73
C ALA A 235 -23.78 17.42 -7.41
N ALA A 236 -24.89 16.82 -7.89
CA ALA A 236 -26.00 17.56 -8.50
C ALA A 236 -26.82 18.34 -7.46
N ASP A 237 -27.10 17.72 -6.31
CA ASP A 237 -27.82 18.37 -5.21
C ASP A 237 -27.01 19.54 -4.66
N GLU A 238 -25.71 19.35 -4.44
CA GLU A 238 -24.80 20.36 -3.93
C GLU A 238 -24.60 21.52 -4.91
N LEU A 239 -24.49 21.25 -6.21
CA LEU A 239 -24.46 22.31 -7.24
C LEU A 239 -25.70 23.22 -7.12
N THR A 240 -26.89 22.62 -6.96
CA THR A 240 -28.15 23.37 -6.87
C THR A 240 -28.16 24.28 -5.64
N GLN A 241 -27.66 23.79 -4.50
CA GLN A 241 -27.56 24.58 -3.27
C GLN A 241 -26.58 25.75 -3.42
N VAL A 242 -25.37 25.49 -3.93
CA VAL A 242 -24.34 26.53 -4.11
C VAL A 242 -24.77 27.57 -5.14
N GLN A 243 -25.40 27.17 -6.25
CA GLN A 243 -25.94 28.10 -7.24
C GLN A 243 -27.05 28.98 -6.64
N SER A 244 -27.95 28.39 -5.84
CA SER A 244 -28.99 29.16 -5.15
C SER A 244 -28.39 30.17 -4.17
N ALA A 245 -27.35 29.78 -3.44
CA ALA A 245 -26.62 30.68 -2.55
C ALA A 245 -25.89 31.81 -3.29
N SER A 246 -25.33 31.52 -4.47
CA SER A 246 -24.73 32.54 -5.36
C SER A 246 -25.77 33.54 -5.85
N GLN A 247 -26.92 33.07 -6.35
CA GLN A 247 -28.01 33.94 -6.82
C GLN A 247 -28.63 34.77 -5.69
N GLY A 248 -28.67 34.21 -4.48
CA GLY A 248 -29.08 34.90 -3.26
C GLY A 248 -28.05 35.89 -2.71
N HIS A 249 -26.93 36.14 -3.40
CA HIS A 249 -25.81 36.99 -2.96
C HIS A 249 -25.23 36.58 -1.60
N GLN A 250 -25.35 35.30 -1.22
CA GLN A 250 -24.86 34.77 0.05
C GLN A 250 -23.37 34.41 0.01
N LEU A 251 -22.81 34.26 -1.20
CA LEU A 251 -21.40 33.96 -1.47
C LEU A 251 -20.56 35.23 -1.79
N GLY A 252 -21.12 36.41 -1.50
CA GLY A 252 -20.54 37.71 -1.84
C GLY A 252 -20.78 38.12 -3.29
N ASP A 253 -20.25 39.30 -3.67
CA ASP A 253 -20.38 39.90 -5.01
C ASP A 253 -19.39 39.34 -6.03
N GLN A 254 -18.78 38.18 -5.76
CA GLN A 254 -17.83 37.57 -6.67
C GLN A 254 -18.58 36.93 -7.85
N GLN A 255 -18.07 37.13 -9.07
CA GLN A 255 -18.57 36.43 -10.24
C GLN A 255 -18.12 34.97 -10.17
N LEU A 256 -19.09 34.07 -9.99
CA LEU A 256 -18.88 32.63 -9.90
C LEU A 256 -19.52 31.96 -11.11
N GLU A 257 -18.72 31.18 -11.83
CA GLU A 257 -19.20 30.34 -12.93
C GLU A 257 -19.10 28.87 -12.51
N PHE A 258 -20.16 28.11 -12.75
CA PHE A 258 -20.30 26.73 -12.26
C PHE A 258 -20.43 25.75 -13.43
N ARG A 259 -19.76 24.60 -13.34
CA ARG A 259 -19.96 23.45 -14.24
C ARG A 259 -19.88 22.16 -13.43
N ARG A 260 -20.78 21.20 -13.69
CA ARG A 260 -20.66 19.84 -13.17
C ARG A 260 -20.21 18.88 -14.25
N THR A 261 -19.30 17.98 -13.92
CA THR A 261 -18.83 16.90 -14.77
C THR A 261 -18.72 15.61 -13.94
N GLY A 262 -19.61 14.65 -14.19
CA GLY A 262 -19.73 13.45 -13.37
C GLY A 262 -19.98 13.77 -11.88
N PRO A 263 -19.13 13.28 -10.95
CA PRO A 263 -19.17 13.59 -9.51
C PRO A 263 -18.42 14.87 -9.11
N ILE A 264 -17.89 15.64 -10.06
CA ILE A 264 -17.07 16.83 -9.80
C ILE A 264 -17.88 18.09 -10.09
N LEU A 265 -17.89 19.00 -9.13
CA LEU A 265 -18.33 20.38 -9.27
C LEU A 265 -17.12 21.28 -9.50
N ALA A 266 -17.03 21.90 -10.67
CA ALA A 266 -16.02 22.88 -11.01
C ALA A 266 -16.59 24.30 -10.87
N ILE A 267 -15.87 25.15 -10.16
CA ILE A 267 -16.21 26.55 -9.89
C ILE A 267 -15.03 27.41 -10.33
N VAL A 268 -15.27 28.41 -11.17
CA VAL A 268 -14.29 29.45 -11.49
C VAL A 268 -14.72 30.74 -10.82
N ALA A 269 -13.78 31.36 -10.12
CA ALA A 269 -13.94 32.66 -9.48
C ALA A 269 -12.84 33.62 -9.89
N GLY A 270 -13.13 34.92 -9.82
CA GLY A 270 -12.19 35.99 -10.12
C GLY A 270 -12.69 36.92 -11.22
N ALA A 271 -11.81 37.80 -11.69
CA ALA A 271 -12.14 38.82 -12.68
C ALA A 271 -12.09 38.32 -14.14
N ALA A 272 -11.99 36.99 -14.35
CA ALA A 272 -11.92 36.40 -15.66
C ALA A 272 -13.17 36.72 -16.49
N SER A 273 -12.97 36.95 -17.78
CA SER A 273 -14.09 37.09 -18.71
C SER A 273 -14.95 35.81 -18.70
N SER A 274 -16.26 35.93 -18.94
CA SER A 274 -17.15 34.76 -18.97
C SER A 274 -16.71 33.72 -20.02
N SER A 275 -16.12 34.16 -21.14
CA SER A 275 -15.55 33.26 -22.14
C SER A 275 -14.35 32.47 -21.60
N ASP A 276 -13.41 33.13 -20.92
CA ASP A 276 -12.21 32.44 -20.39
C ASP A 276 -12.58 31.51 -19.24
N ALA A 277 -13.50 31.94 -18.37
CA ALA A 277 -14.02 31.10 -17.29
C ALA A 277 -14.72 29.84 -17.84
N LYS A 278 -15.56 29.99 -18.87
CA LYS A 278 -16.21 28.85 -19.54
C LYS A 278 -15.22 27.94 -20.25
N SER A 279 -14.17 28.50 -20.86
CA SER A 279 -13.11 27.70 -21.49
C SER A 279 -12.31 26.89 -20.44
N LEU A 280 -11.97 27.52 -19.32
CA LEU A 280 -11.30 26.85 -18.21
C LEU A 280 -12.18 25.75 -17.61
N LEU A 281 -13.46 26.04 -17.35
CA LEU A 281 -14.43 25.02 -16.93
C LEU A 281 -14.57 23.90 -17.95
N ALA A 282 -14.55 24.20 -19.26
CA ALA A 282 -14.66 23.23 -20.35
C ALA A 282 -13.48 22.24 -20.37
N SER A 283 -12.29 22.66 -19.92
CA SER A 283 -11.10 21.81 -19.85
C SER A 283 -11.11 20.79 -18.72
N VAL A 284 -11.99 20.96 -17.72
CA VAL A 284 -12.21 19.97 -16.65
C VAL A 284 -13.14 18.88 -17.17
N ASN A 285 -12.61 17.70 -17.49
CA ASN A 285 -13.39 16.59 -18.01
C ASN A 285 -13.24 15.37 -17.10
N TYR A 286 -14.37 14.92 -16.54
CA TYR A 286 -14.41 13.65 -15.82
C TYR A 286 -14.49 12.52 -16.83
N ASP A 287 -13.37 11.84 -17.02
CA ASP A 287 -13.33 10.57 -17.73
C ASP A 287 -13.57 9.46 -16.71
N ALA A 288 -14.73 8.81 -16.81
CA ALA A 288 -14.98 7.59 -16.08
C ALA A 288 -14.03 6.52 -16.63
N ASP A 289 -12.86 6.38 -16.04
CA ASP A 289 -12.01 5.23 -16.30
C ASP A 289 -12.72 4.02 -15.67
N VAL A 290 -13.56 3.37 -16.50
CA VAL A 290 -14.11 2.05 -16.18
C VAL A 290 -12.94 1.09 -16.31
N THR A 291 -12.06 1.11 -15.31
CA THR A 291 -11.13 0.03 -15.10
C THR A 291 -11.99 -1.20 -14.89
N TRP A 292 -12.14 -2.02 -15.93
CA TRP A 292 -12.66 -3.36 -15.80
C TRP A 292 -11.88 -3.98 -14.65
N ASN A 293 -12.61 -4.29 -13.57
CA ASN A 293 -12.06 -4.91 -12.38
C ASN A 293 -11.57 -6.30 -12.81
N GLN A 294 -10.35 -6.36 -13.35
CA GLN A 294 -9.71 -7.60 -13.70
C GLN A 294 -9.57 -8.32 -12.38
N ASN A 295 -10.36 -9.39 -12.25
CA ASN A 295 -10.39 -10.22 -11.08
C ASN A 295 -8.94 -10.52 -10.69
N THR A 296 -8.48 -9.94 -9.58
CA THR A 296 -7.15 -10.19 -9.03
C THR A 296 -7.14 -11.62 -8.54
N TYR A 297 -7.02 -12.58 -9.46
CA TYR A 297 -6.50 -13.88 -9.09
C TYR A 297 -5.05 -13.65 -8.72
N SER A 298 -4.90 -13.67 -7.40
CA SER A 298 -3.70 -13.82 -6.61
C SER A 298 -2.56 -14.52 -7.34
N SER A 299 -1.35 -14.06 -7.02
CA SER A 299 -0.04 -14.53 -7.43
C SER A 299 0.03 -15.95 -8.02
N ARG A 300 0.96 -16.17 -8.97
CA ARG A 300 1.27 -17.48 -9.59
C ARG A 300 1.41 -18.67 -8.61
N ARG A 301 1.59 -18.42 -7.31
CA ARG A 301 1.67 -19.42 -6.23
C ARG A 301 0.31 -19.92 -5.71
N ASP A 302 -0.78 -19.22 -5.97
CA ASP A 302 -2.13 -19.57 -5.47
C ASP A 302 -3.05 -20.14 -6.56
N ASN A 303 -2.51 -20.46 -7.74
CA ASN A 303 -3.32 -21.06 -8.80
C ASN A 303 -3.64 -22.53 -8.42
N PRO A 304 -4.90 -22.89 -8.12
CA PRO A 304 -5.26 -24.26 -7.77
C PRO A 304 -4.89 -25.25 -8.89
N ALA A 305 -4.78 -24.79 -10.15
CA ALA A 305 -4.30 -25.61 -11.25
C ALA A 305 -2.86 -26.08 -11.06
N HIS A 306 -1.97 -25.25 -10.50
CA HIS A 306 -0.58 -25.63 -10.22
C HIS A 306 -0.52 -26.68 -9.11
N LEU A 307 -1.31 -26.50 -8.05
CA LEU A 307 -1.43 -27.47 -6.96
C LEU A 307 -1.93 -28.83 -7.48
N ILE A 308 -2.95 -28.84 -8.35
CA ILE A 308 -3.46 -30.08 -8.96
C ILE A 308 -2.39 -30.77 -9.80
N VAL A 309 -1.62 -30.01 -10.60
CA VAL A 309 -0.53 -30.57 -11.41
C VAL A 309 0.58 -31.15 -10.53
N GLU A 310 1.00 -30.45 -9.47
CA GLU A 310 2.03 -30.92 -8.54
C GLU A 310 1.59 -32.20 -7.80
N VAL A 311 0.33 -32.30 -7.40
CA VAL A 311 -0.22 -33.52 -6.77
C VAL A 311 -0.23 -34.70 -7.74
N ILE A 312 -0.61 -34.49 -9.01
CA ILE A 312 -0.58 -35.54 -10.04
C ILE A 312 0.86 -36.01 -10.29
N VAL A 313 1.81 -35.08 -10.38
CA VAL A 313 3.24 -35.40 -10.57
C VAL A 313 3.77 -36.18 -9.36
N LEU A 314 3.46 -35.74 -8.13
CA LEU A 314 3.85 -36.45 -6.91
C LEU A 314 3.28 -37.87 -6.87
N ALA A 315 1.98 -38.04 -7.18
CA ALA A 315 1.34 -39.35 -7.26
C ALA A 315 2.02 -40.25 -8.31
N GLY A 316 2.38 -39.70 -9.48
CA GLY A 316 3.13 -40.41 -10.51
C GLY A 316 4.49 -40.91 -10.03
N ILE A 317 5.24 -40.07 -9.30
CA ILE A 317 6.55 -40.44 -8.73
C ILE A 317 6.38 -41.58 -7.70
N VAL A 318 5.40 -41.49 -6.81
CA VAL A 318 5.15 -42.52 -5.79
C VAL A 318 4.73 -43.86 -6.43
N CYS A 319 3.86 -43.83 -7.44
CA CYS A 319 3.49 -45.01 -8.21
C CYS A 319 4.71 -45.62 -8.92
N GLY A 320 5.56 -44.80 -9.54
CA GLY A 320 6.79 -45.26 -10.20
C GLY A 320 7.74 -45.95 -9.24
N LEU A 321 8.02 -45.34 -8.08
CA LEU A 321 8.86 -45.95 -7.05
C LEU A 321 8.28 -47.26 -6.51
N SER A 322 6.95 -47.34 -6.36
CA SER A 322 6.26 -48.55 -5.91
C SER A 322 6.41 -49.70 -6.90
N VAL A 323 6.33 -49.43 -8.21
CA VAL A 323 6.54 -50.45 -9.26
C VAL A 323 7.99 -50.93 -9.25
N VAL A 324 8.96 -50.02 -9.17
CA VAL A 324 10.38 -50.38 -9.12
C VAL A 324 10.69 -51.23 -7.88
N ALA A 325 10.16 -50.85 -6.71
CA ALA A 325 10.29 -51.63 -5.49
C ALA A 325 9.64 -53.02 -5.61
N GLY A 326 8.46 -53.12 -6.23
CA GLY A 326 7.78 -54.38 -6.49
C GLY A 326 8.56 -55.31 -7.42
N ILE A 327 9.14 -54.78 -8.50
CA ILE A 327 10.00 -55.53 -9.42
C ILE A 327 11.29 -55.95 -8.72
N ALA A 328 11.91 -55.07 -7.95
CA ALA A 328 13.12 -55.40 -7.19
C ALA A 328 12.84 -56.51 -6.16
N PHE A 329 11.71 -56.45 -5.45
CA PHE A 329 11.32 -57.49 -4.50
C PHE A 329 10.94 -58.81 -5.18
N GLY A 330 10.23 -58.76 -6.30
CA GLY A 330 9.90 -59.95 -7.11
C GLY A 330 11.13 -60.61 -7.72
N GLY A 331 12.05 -59.81 -8.28
CA GLY A 331 13.34 -60.25 -8.81
C GLY A 331 14.24 -60.83 -7.72
N PHE A 332 14.29 -60.17 -6.56
CA PHE A 332 14.98 -60.68 -5.38
C PHE A 332 14.40 -62.02 -4.92
N ARG A 333 13.07 -62.14 -4.86
CA ARG A 333 12.39 -63.41 -4.51
C ARG A 333 12.74 -64.53 -5.50
N LEU A 334 12.78 -64.24 -6.79
CA LEU A 334 13.15 -65.23 -7.81
C LEU A 334 14.62 -65.62 -7.72
N ALA A 335 15.51 -64.65 -7.50
CA ALA A 335 16.94 -64.90 -7.27
C ALA A 335 17.18 -65.73 -6.01
N VAL A 336 16.48 -65.45 -4.91
CA VAL A 336 16.54 -66.26 -3.67
C VAL A 336 16.04 -67.68 -3.94
N LYS A 337 14.93 -67.86 -4.68
CA LYS A 337 14.48 -69.21 -5.08
C LYS A 337 15.49 -69.94 -5.96
N ARG A 338 16.24 -69.22 -6.80
CA ARG A 338 17.25 -69.81 -7.70
C ARG A 338 18.55 -70.19 -6.97
N PHE A 339 19.00 -69.37 -6.02
CA PHE A 339 20.27 -69.60 -5.31
C PHE A 339 20.11 -70.41 -4.01
N PHE A 340 18.94 -70.41 -3.37
CA PHE A 340 18.65 -71.17 -2.14
C PHE A 340 17.31 -71.93 -2.23
N PRO A 341 17.22 -73.00 -3.04
CA PRO A 341 16.03 -73.83 -3.08
C PRO A 341 15.78 -74.53 -1.72
N ASN A 342 14.50 -74.60 -1.29
CA ASN A 342 14.00 -75.34 -0.12
C ASN A 342 14.34 -74.85 1.30
N LYS A 343 14.70 -73.57 1.54
CA LYS A 343 14.95 -73.09 2.92
C LYS A 343 14.02 -71.99 3.46
N VAL A 344 13.50 -71.08 2.62
CA VAL A 344 12.87 -69.84 3.11
C VAL A 344 11.36 -69.71 2.79
N PHE A 345 10.91 -70.03 1.57
CA PHE A 345 9.50 -69.77 1.17
C PHE A 345 8.67 -71.01 0.79
N ASP A 346 9.31 -72.15 0.53
CA ASP A 346 8.63 -73.41 0.22
C ASP A 346 9.09 -74.46 1.25
N ARG A 347 8.65 -74.34 2.50
CA ARG A 347 8.81 -75.40 3.51
C ARG A 347 7.60 -76.34 3.41
N PRO A 348 7.78 -77.66 3.24
CA PRO A 348 6.66 -78.61 3.14
C PRO A 348 5.82 -78.70 4.43
N GLU A 349 6.28 -78.13 5.55
CA GLU A 349 5.59 -78.14 6.85
C GLU A 349 4.53 -77.02 7.04
N GLN A 350 4.39 -76.08 6.09
CA GLN A 350 3.37 -75.01 6.16
C GLN A 350 2.25 -75.16 5.12
N MET A 351 2.18 -76.29 4.43
CA MET A 351 1.09 -76.65 3.53
C MET A 351 0.17 -77.69 4.19
N GLU A 352 -0.16 -77.50 5.47
CA GLU A 352 -1.23 -78.26 6.13
C GLU A 352 -2.58 -77.64 5.79
N ILE A 353 -3.31 -78.29 4.88
CA ILE A 353 -4.68 -77.98 4.54
C ILE A 353 -5.55 -78.44 5.71
N ILE A 354 -6.14 -77.49 6.46
CA ILE A 354 -7.13 -77.82 7.48
C ILE A 354 -8.40 -78.30 6.76
N ALA A 355 -8.55 -79.63 6.62
CA ALA A 355 -9.75 -80.26 6.10
C ALA A 355 -10.74 -80.52 7.26
N LEU A 356 -11.85 -79.78 7.28
CA LEU A 356 -12.93 -79.97 8.24
C LEU A 356 -13.80 -81.17 7.83
N HIS A 357 -13.54 -82.33 8.41
CA HIS A 357 -14.33 -83.55 8.17
C HIS A 357 -15.64 -83.50 8.98
N LEU A 358 -16.75 -83.15 8.33
CA LEU A 358 -18.11 -83.31 8.85
C LEU A 358 -18.63 -84.69 8.42
N SER A 359 -18.63 -85.66 9.34
CA SER A 359 -19.38 -86.91 9.17
C SER A 359 -20.39 -87.04 10.29
N ASP A 360 -21.64 -86.74 9.93
CA ASP A 360 -22.85 -87.05 10.66
C ASP A 360 -23.07 -88.57 10.69
N ARG A 361 -23.18 -89.15 11.89
CA ARG A 361 -23.79 -90.47 12.06
C ARG A 361 -24.58 -90.51 13.37
N SER A 362 -25.85 -90.18 13.20
CA SER A 362 -27.00 -90.58 13.99
C SER A 362 -26.98 -92.03 14.52
N GLN A 363 -27.53 -92.19 15.74
CA GLN A 363 -28.26 -93.33 16.32
C GLN A 363 -27.60 -94.70 16.63
N LYS A 364 -27.46 -94.96 17.94
CA LYS A 364 -28.11 -96.02 18.76
C LYS A 364 -27.50 -95.91 20.17
N GLN A 365 -28.17 -95.66 21.31
CA GLN A 365 -29.43 -96.14 21.87
C GLN A 365 -29.58 -97.68 21.80
N ASN A 366 -29.08 -98.41 22.81
CA ASN A 366 -29.88 -98.84 23.97
C ASN A 366 -29.10 -99.77 24.94
N ASP A 367 -29.31 -99.48 26.23
CA ASP A 367 -29.52 -100.35 27.40
C ASP A 367 -28.46 -101.38 27.86
N SER A 368 -28.17 -101.27 29.16
CA SER A 368 -27.75 -102.34 30.07
C SER A 368 -28.79 -102.45 31.19
N PRO A 369 -28.93 -103.57 31.89
CA PRO A 369 -28.73 -104.98 31.51
C PRO A 369 -30.05 -105.75 31.31
#